data_AF-A0A932QYN7-F1
#
_entry.id   AF-A0A932QYN7-F1
#
_cell.length_a   1.000
_cell.length_b   1.000
_cell.length_c   1.000
_cell.angle_alpha   90.00
_cell.angle_beta   90.00
_cell.angle_gamma   90.00
#
_symmetry.space_group_name_H-M   'P 1'
#
loop_
_entity.id
_entity.type
_entity.pdbx_description
1 polymer ?
#
loop_
_entity_poly.entity_id
_entity_poly.type
_entity_poly.pdbx_seq_one_letter_code
_entity_poly.pdbx_strand_id
1 'polypeptide(L)' 'MHIPYEQLQQFKNIYKQEFGIELTDEEAYEKEMRLMMGMKAIYSPIIKEKYTRLEREEKELEIEK' A
#
# COMPACT_ATOMS: atom_id res chain seq x y z
N MET A 1 0.82 -9.32 5.75
CA MET A 1 0.66 -8.32 6.84
C MET A 1 -0.51 -8.80 7.68
N HIS A 2 -0.41 -8.73 9.00
CA HIS A 2 -1.52 -9.06 9.90
C HIS A 2 -2.00 -7.76 10.54
N ILE A 3 -3.30 -7.50 10.48
CA ILE A 3 -3.95 -6.36 11.11
C ILE A 3 -4.62 -6.85 12.39
N PRO A 4 -4.20 -6.37 13.58
CA PRO A 4 -4.88 -6.68 14.84
C PRO A 4 -6.33 -6.22 14.83
N TYR A 5 -7.21 -6.99 15.47
CA TYR A 5 -8.64 -6.70 15.52
C TYR A 5 -8.97 -5.28 16.03
N GLU A 6 -8.25 -4.79 17.04
CA GLU A 6 -8.45 -3.44 17.57
C GLU A 6 -8.18 -2.34 16.53
N GLN A 7 -7.16 -2.52 15.68
CA GLN A 7 -6.84 -1.58 14.60
C GLN A 7 -7.93 -1.62 13.53
N LEU A 8 -8.40 -2.81 13.18
CA LEU A 8 -9.50 -2.99 12.24
C LEU A 8 -10.79 -2.28 12.71
N GLN A 9 -11.12 -2.38 14.01
CA GLN A 9 -12.28 -1.69 14.58
C GLN A 9 -12.10 -0.16 14.59
N GLN A 10 -10.91 0.33 14.90
CA GLN A 10 -10.61 1.77 14.80
C GLN A 10 -10.76 2.27 13.36
N PHE A 11 -10.26 1.51 12.38
CA PHE A 11 -10.39 1.85 10.97
C PHE A 11 -11.86 1.95 10.55
N LYS A 12 -12.69 0.96 10.93
CA LYS A 12 -14.14 0.98 10.67
C LYS A 12 -14.83 2.20 11.29
N ASN A 13 -14.48 2.53 12.54
CA ASN A 13 -15.08 3.67 13.24
C ASN A 13 -14.73 4.99 12.56
N ILE A 14 -13.46 5.20 12.19
CA ILE A 14 -13.02 6.39 11.45
C ILE A 14 -13.73 6.46 10.10
N TYR A 15 -13.78 5.35 9.36
CA TYR A 15 -14.44 5.31 8.05
C TYR A 15 -15.93 5.68 8.14
N LYS A 16 -16.62 5.20 9.18
CA LYS A 16 -18.01 5.58 9.46
C LYS A 16 -18.14 7.05 9.85
N GLN A 17 -17.25 7.58 10.69
CA GLN A 17 -17.30 8.98 11.12
C GLN A 17 -17.06 9.97 9.97
N GLU A 18 -16.09 9.68 9.12
CA GLU A 18 -15.68 10.57 8.03
C GLU A 18 -16.58 10.45 6.79
N PHE A 19 -17.04 9.24 6.47
CA PHE A 19 -17.76 8.98 5.22
C PHE A 19 -19.22 8.54 5.42
N GLY A 20 -19.65 8.27 6.66
CA GLY A 20 -20.99 7.77 6.95
C GLY A 20 -21.25 6.33 6.48
N ILE A 21 -20.20 5.60 6.08
CA ILE A 21 -20.30 4.24 5.52
C ILE A 21 -19.87 3.23 6.57
N GLU A 22 -20.74 2.28 6.87
CA GLU A 22 -20.38 1.09 7.64
C GLU A 22 -19.73 0.05 6.75
N LEU A 23 -18.61 -0.50 7.21
CA LEU A 23 -17.87 -1.56 6.53
C LEU A 23 -18.11 -2.90 7.22
N THR A 24 -18.15 -3.96 6.44
CA THR A 24 -17.93 -5.32 6.94
C THR A 24 -16.47 -5.51 7.33
N ASP A 25 -16.17 -6.56 8.11
CA ASP A 25 -14.79 -6.87 8.52
C ASP A 25 -13.89 -7.18 7.32
N GLU A 26 -14.43 -7.84 6.28
CA GLU A 26 -13.70 -8.16 5.05
C GLU A 26 -13.37 -6.89 4.25
N GLU A 27 -14.34 -6.00 4.05
CA GLU A 27 -14.12 -4.73 3.37
C GLU A 27 -13.14 -3.83 4.12
N ALA A 28 -13.25 -3.78 5.45
CA ALA A 28 -12.32 -3.03 6.28
C ALA A 28 -10.89 -3.55 6.12
N TYR A 29 -10.72 -4.88 6.15
CA TYR A 29 -9.42 -5.52 6.03
C TYR A 29 -8.78 -5.24 4.66
N GLU A 30 -9.56 -5.39 3.58
CA GLU A 30 -9.08 -5.12 2.23
C GLU A 30 -8.68 -3.65 2.05
N LYS A 31 -9.52 -2.71 2.50
CA LYS A 31 -9.27 -1.28 2.37
C LYS A 31 -8.07 -0.82 3.19
N GLU A 32 -7.96 -1.28 4.44
CA GLU A 32 -6.84 -0.96 5.32
C GLU A 32 -5.51 -1.52 4.76
N MET A 33 -5.53 -2.76 4.24
CA MET A 33 -4.37 -3.36 3.59
C MET A 33 -3.90 -2.55 2.38
N ARG A 34 -4.83 -2.15 1.51
CA ARG A 34 -4.51 -1.33 0.33
C ARG A 34 -3.93 0.01 0.73
N LEU A 35 -4.48 0.65 1.76
CA LEU A 35 -3.97 1.91 2.29
C LEU A 35 -2.53 1.77 2.79
N MET A 36 -2.25 0.77 3.62
CA MET A 36 -0.90 0.51 4.11
C MET A 36 0.09 0.22 2.97
N MET A 37 -0.31 -0.57 1.98
CA MET A 37 0.51 -0.84 0.81
C MET A 37 0.80 0.43 0.00
N GLY A 38 -0.21 1.28 -0.19
CA GLY A 38 -0.05 2.57 -0.88
C GLY A 38 0.88 3.52 -0.13
N MET A 39 0.67 3.69 1.18
CA MET A 39 1.53 4.49 2.04
C MET A 39 2.97 3.96 2.01
N LYS A 40 3.15 2.64 2.11
CA LYS A 40 4.46 2.03 1.98
C LYS A 40 5.08 2.32 0.63
N ALA A 41 4.33 2.26 -0.47
CA ALA A 41 4.85 2.54 -1.81
C ALA A 41 5.29 4.01 -1.96
N ILE A 42 4.47 4.96 -1.50
CA ILE A 42 4.72 6.40 -1.59
C ILE A 42 5.89 6.84 -0.71
N TYR A 43 5.90 6.38 0.55
CA TYR A 43 6.90 6.77 1.54
C TYR A 43 8.10 5.81 1.61
N SER A 44 8.13 4.76 0.78
CA SER A 44 9.34 3.95 0.66
C SER A 44 10.46 4.86 0.13
N PRO A 45 11.59 4.98 0.85
CA PRO A 45 12.71 5.73 0.33
C PRO A 45 13.11 5.12 -1.01
N ILE A 46 13.35 5.98 -2.00
CA ILE A 46 13.97 5.55 -3.24
C ILE A 46 15.39 5.11 -2.88
N ILE A 47 15.56 3.82 -2.61
CA ILE A 47 16.87 3.25 -2.37
C ILE A 47 17.60 3.36 -3.72
N LYS A 48 18.65 4.17 -3.79
CA LYS A 48 19.44 4.37 -5.03
C LYS A 48 19.75 3.04 -5.71
N GLU A 49 20.09 2.01 -4.95
CA GLU A 49 20.37 0.65 -5.45
C GLU A 49 19.21 0.02 -6.23
N LYS A 50 17.97 0.22 -5.81
CA LYS A 50 16.78 -0.26 -6.55
C LYS A 50 16.57 0.52 -7.84
N TYR A 51 16.85 1.83 -7.81
CA TYR A 51 16.75 2.70 -8.98
C TYR A 51 17.83 2.38 -10.01
N THR A 52 19.09 2.22 -9.57
CA THR A 52 20.22 1.83 -10.43
C THR A 52 20.00 0.46 -11.08
N ARG A 53 19.32 -0.46 -10.39
CA ARG A 53 18.98 -1.76 -10.99
C ARG A 53 17.93 -1.63 -12.09
N LEU A 54 16.85 -0.87 -11.83
CA LEU A 54 15.82 -0.61 -12.84
C LEU A 54 16.39 0.12 -14.07
N GLU A 55 17.23 1.14 -13.88
CA GLU A 55 17.90 1.85 -14.99
C GLU A 55 18.83 0.93 -15.81
N ARG A 56 19.48 -0.05 -15.17
CA ARG A 56 20.31 -1.03 -15.90
C ARG A 56 19.45 -1.99 -16.71
N GLU A 57 18.38 -2.52 -16.11
CA GLU A 57 17.43 -3.42 -16.78
C GLU A 57 16.76 -2.73 -17.98
N GLU A 58 16.37 -1.46 -17.85
CA GLU A 58 15.81 -0.67 -18.96
C GLU A 58 16.82 -0.44 -20.10
N LYS A 59 18.08 -0.14 -19.76
CA LYS A 59 19.15 0.02 -20.77
C LYS A 59 19.50 -1.28 -21.48
N GLU A 60 19.51 -2.40 -20.77
CA GLU A 60 19.77 -3.72 -21.38
C GLU A 60 18.66 -4.11 -22.36
N LEU A 61 17.40 -3.82 -22.03
CA LEU A 61 16.24 -4.05 -22.91
C LEU A 61 16.20 -3.13 -24.15
N GLU A 62 16.80 -1.95 -24.08
CA GLU A 62 16.96 -1.06 -25.25
C GLU A 62 18.11 -1.50 -26.17
N ILE A 63 19.14 -2.17 -25.65
CA ILE A 63 20.29 -2.65 -26.43
C ILE A 63 19.95 -3.94 -27.21
N GLU A 64 18.96 -4.72 -26.75
CA GLU A 64 18.54 -5.97 -27.37
C GLU A 64 17.43 -5.80 -28.44
N LYS A 65 16.97 -4.57 -28.70
CA LYS A 65 16.01 -4.22 -29.78
C LYS A 65 16.70 -3.63 -31.00
#